data_AF-A0A948WYP7-F1
#
_entry.id   AF-A0A948WYP7-F1
#
_cell.length_a   1.000
_cell.length_b   1.000
_cell.length_c   1.000
_cell.angle_alpha   90.00
_cell.angle_beta   90.00
_cell.angle_gamma   90.00
#
_symmetry.space_group_name_H-M   'P 1'
#
loop_
_entity.id
_entity.type
_entity.pdbx_description
1 polymer ?
#
loop_
_entity_poly.entity_id
_entity_poly.type
_entity_poly.pdbx_seq_one_letter_code
_entity_poly.pdbx_strand_id
1 'polypeptide(L)'
;MSTTKYAVRPTTAFKKDYKRVIKRGLNIELLNHVVVLLAAGAPLPEQNQDHALSGAWVGYRECYILPEWLLIYRIEDDVLILTLTYPGTHSDLFGEQTNCRCLSY
;
A
#
# COMPACT_ATOMS: atom_id res chain seq x y z
N MET A 1 -10.39 -3.80 -23.16
CA MET A 1 -10.44 -2.37 -22.81
C MET A 1 -10.64 -2.29 -21.31
N SER A 2 -9.59 -1.95 -20.55
CA SER A 2 -9.70 -1.84 -19.09
C SER A 2 -10.45 -0.54 -18.77
N THR A 3 -11.72 -0.65 -18.40
CA THR A 3 -12.54 0.47 -17.91
C THR A 3 -12.08 0.83 -16.50
N THR A 4 -11.06 1.67 -16.41
CA THR A 4 -10.60 2.24 -15.15
C THR A 4 -11.60 3.30 -14.71
N LYS A 5 -12.19 3.13 -13.53
CA LYS A 5 -13.16 4.08 -12.95
C LYS A 5 -12.44 5.28 -12.33
N TYR A 6 -11.29 5.06 -11.70
CA TYR A 6 -10.54 6.10 -10.99
C TYR A 6 -9.18 6.38 -11.63
N ALA A 7 -8.76 7.65 -11.62
CA ALA A 7 -7.44 8.07 -12.08
C ALA A 7 -6.37 7.71 -11.03
N VAL A 8 -5.48 6.79 -11.35
CA VAL A 8 -4.45 6.32 -10.41
C VAL A 8 -3.32 7.35 -10.26
N ARG A 9 -3.12 7.87 -9.05
CA ARG A 9 -2.06 8.83 -8.73
C ARG A 9 -1.11 8.27 -7.65
N PRO A 10 0.06 7.76 -8.05
CA PRO A 10 1.05 7.28 -7.11
C PRO A 10 1.76 8.44 -6.40
N THR A 11 1.95 8.33 -5.09
CA THR A 11 2.72 9.30 -4.30
C THR A 11 4.24 9.15 -4.51
N THR A 12 5.01 10.13 -4.02
CA THR A 12 6.48 10.07 -4.04
C THR A 12 7.00 8.92 -3.18
N ALA A 13 6.36 8.64 -2.05
CA ALA A 13 6.64 7.48 -1.20
C ALA A 13 6.42 6.17 -1.97
N PHE A 14 5.28 6.04 -2.67
CA PHE A 14 4.99 4.89 -3.52
C PHE A 14 6.13 4.60 -4.51
N LYS A 15 6.62 5.63 -5.22
CA LYS A 15 7.71 5.45 -6.19
C LYS A 15 9.03 5.01 -5.54
N LYS A 16 9.32 5.48 -4.31
CA LYS A 16 10.52 5.12 -3.55
C LYS A 16 10.47 3.65 -3.13
N ASP A 17 9.35 3.21 -2.56
CA ASP A 17 9.19 1.84 -2.09
C ASP A 17 9.00 0.86 -3.25
N TYR A 18 8.33 1.26 -4.33
CA TYR A 18 8.23 0.44 -5.53
C TYR A 18 9.60 0.06 -6.11
N LYS A 19 10.56 1.01 -6.16
CA LYS A 19 11.94 0.71 -6.58
C LYS A 19 12.64 -0.25 -5.62
N ARG A 20 12.39 -0.13 -4.31
CA ARG A 20 12.96 -1.01 -3.29
C ARG A 20 12.43 -2.45 -3.43
N VAL A 21 11.13 -2.58 -3.68
CA VAL A 21 10.45 -3.86 -3.92
C VAL A 21 11.02 -4.56 -5.16
N ILE A 22 11.16 -3.84 -6.27
CA ILE A 22 11.79 -4.37 -7.49
C ILE A 22 13.22 -4.81 -7.21
N LYS A 23 14.01 -4.01 -6.47
CA LYS A 23 15.39 -4.36 -6.12
C LYS A 23 15.48 -5.65 -5.27
N ARG A 24 14.45 -5.95 -4.47
CA ARG A 24 14.36 -7.17 -3.65
C ARG A 24 13.81 -8.37 -4.43
N GLY A 25 13.31 -8.19 -5.64
CA GLY A 25 12.69 -9.27 -6.43
C GLY A 25 11.34 -9.74 -5.88
N LEU A 26 10.61 -8.86 -5.20
CA LEU A 26 9.26 -9.15 -4.71
C LEU A 26 8.25 -9.20 -5.86
N ASN A 27 7.18 -9.98 -5.68
CA ASN A 27 6.13 -10.13 -6.68
C ASN A 27 5.31 -8.85 -6.86
N ILE A 28 5.75 -8.01 -7.80
CA ILE A 28 5.05 -6.80 -8.22
C ILE A 28 3.69 -7.08 -8.87
N GLU A 29 3.47 -8.31 -9.33
CA GLU A 29 2.20 -8.72 -9.95
C GLU A 29 1.03 -8.63 -8.95
N LEU A 30 1.28 -8.98 -7.68
CA LEU A 30 0.27 -8.88 -6.61
C LEU A 30 -0.14 -7.42 -6.39
N LEU A 31 0.84 -6.52 -6.33
CA LEU A 31 0.60 -5.09 -6.23
C LEU A 31 -0.20 -4.59 -7.43
N ASN A 32 0.20 -4.97 -8.64
CA ASN A 32 -0.46 -4.52 -9.86
C ASN A 32 -1.92 -5.00 -9.90
N HIS A 33 -2.17 -6.24 -9.51
CA HIS A 33 -3.52 -6.81 -9.44
C HIS A 33 -4.42 -6.02 -8.49
N VAL A 34 -3.91 -5.69 -7.29
CA VAL A 34 -4.63 -4.86 -6.31
C VAL A 34 -4.91 -3.46 -6.84
N VAL A 35 -3.92 -2.81 -7.48
CA VAL A 35 -4.09 -1.49 -8.07
C VAL A 35 -5.14 -1.50 -9.17
N VAL A 36 -5.15 -2.55 -10.02
CA VAL A 36 -6.16 -2.71 -11.08
C VAL A 36 -7.56 -2.87 -10.49
N LEU A 37 -7.73 -3.69 -9.44
CA LEU A 37 -9.01 -3.87 -8.76
C LEU A 37 -9.51 -2.55 -8.17
N LEU A 38 -8.64 -1.84 -7.45
CA LEU A 38 -8.96 -0.55 -6.86
C LEU A 38 -9.33 0.48 -7.92
N ALA A 39 -8.56 0.54 -9.02
CA ALA A 39 -8.81 1.48 -10.10
C ALA A 39 -10.09 1.16 -10.88
N ALA A 40 -10.51 -0.11 -10.93
CA ALA A 40 -11.81 -0.53 -11.44
C ALA A 40 -12.96 -0.25 -10.45
N GLY A 41 -12.65 0.05 -9.18
CA GLY A 41 -13.64 0.17 -8.11
C GLY A 41 -14.24 -1.17 -7.70
N ALA A 42 -13.53 -2.27 -7.96
CA ALA A 42 -13.91 -3.60 -7.52
C ALA A 42 -13.53 -3.80 -6.04
N PRO A 43 -14.31 -4.60 -5.28
CA PRO A 43 -13.94 -4.95 -3.91
C PRO A 43 -12.66 -5.78 -3.90
N LEU A 44 -11.83 -5.56 -2.88
CA LEU A 44 -10.64 -6.37 -2.63
C LEU A 44 -11.04 -7.75 -2.08
N PRO A 45 -10.30 -8.82 -2.41
CA PRO A 45 -10.54 -10.13 -1.82
C PRO A 45 -10.23 -10.10 -0.31
N GLU A 46 -10.91 -10.93 0.48
CA GLU A 46 -10.76 -10.98 1.95
C GLU A 46 -9.32 -11.21 2.42
N GLN A 47 -8.50 -11.84 1.58
CA GLN A 47 -7.07 -12.06 1.81
C GLN A 47 -6.28 -10.76 2.01
N ASN A 48 -6.76 -9.66 1.43
CA ASN A 48 -6.09 -8.37 1.48
C ASN A 48 -6.40 -7.57 2.75
N GLN A 49 -7.22 -8.10 3.67
CA GLN A 49 -7.54 -7.51 4.98
C GLN A 49 -7.73 -5.99 4.88
N ASP A 50 -8.63 -5.58 3.99
CA ASP A 50 -9.00 -4.19 3.79
C ASP A 50 -9.55 -3.62 5.11
N HIS A 51 -8.87 -2.60 5.63
CA HIS A 51 -9.25 -1.93 6.87
C HIS A 51 -9.34 -0.42 6.66
N ALA A 52 -10.41 0.18 7.19
CA ALA A 52 -10.53 1.63 7.20
C ALA A 52 -9.71 2.20 8.36
N LEU A 53 -8.81 3.12 8.06
CA LEU A 53 -8.04 3.82 9.08
C LEU A 53 -8.93 4.83 9.83
N SER A 54 -8.60 5.04 11.10
CA SER A 54 -9.34 5.93 12.00
C SER A 54 -8.44 7.05 12.55
N GLY A 55 -9.05 8.06 13.19
CA GLY A 55 -8.34 9.22 13.75
C GLY A 55 -7.87 10.20 12.69
N ALA A 56 -6.59 10.57 12.70
CA ALA A 56 -5.99 11.52 11.74
C ALA A 56 -5.98 11.00 10.29
N TRP A 57 -6.18 9.69 10.11
CA TRP A 57 -6.23 9.01 8.82
C TRP A 57 -7.67 8.68 8.40
N VAL A 58 -8.67 9.40 8.91
CA VAL A 58 -10.07 9.21 8.52
C VAL A 58 -10.23 9.39 7.00
N GLY A 59 -10.88 8.41 6.36
CA GLY A 59 -11.05 8.37 4.90
C GLY A 59 -9.90 7.70 4.13
N TYR A 60 -8.83 7.32 4.82
CA TYR A 60 -7.83 6.41 4.26
C TYR A 60 -8.22 4.96 4.54
N ARG A 61 -7.88 4.09 3.60
CA ARG A 61 -8.02 2.65 3.74
C ARG A 61 -6.67 2.01 3.55
N GLU A 62 -6.39 0.98 4.32
CA GLU A 62 -5.19 0.17 4.17
C GLU A 62 -5.56 -1.25 3.75
N CYS A 63 -4.71 -1.86 2.96
CA CYS A 63 -4.83 -3.26 2.60
C CYS A 63 -3.45 -3.92 2.60
N TYR A 64 -3.42 -5.17 3.02
CA TYR A 64 -2.24 -6.00 3.03
C TYR A 64 -2.13 -6.73 1.69
N ILE A 65 -1.02 -6.52 0.98
CA ILE A 65 -0.68 -7.31 -0.22
C ILE A 65 0.08 -8.56 0.21
N LEU A 66 0.94 -8.40 1.22
CA LEU A 66 1.67 -9.45 1.92
C LEU A 66 1.65 -9.12 3.42
N PRO A 67 1.96 -10.10 4.31
CA PRO A 67 2.09 -9.83 5.74
C PRO A 67 3.07 -8.69 6.04
N GLU A 68 4.10 -8.58 5.20
CA GLU A 68 5.12 -7.56 5.23
C GLU A 68 4.92 -6.52 4.11
N TRP A 69 3.69 -6.22 3.67
CA TRP A 69 3.49 -5.19 2.64
C TRP A 69 2.11 -4.57 2.73
N LEU A 70 2.08 -3.30 3.15
CA LEU A 70 0.87 -2.52 3.32
C LEU A 70 0.72 -1.52 2.17
N LEU A 71 -0.48 -1.39 1.65
CA LEU A 71 -0.85 -0.36 0.70
C LEU A 71 -1.95 0.49 1.35
N ILE A 72 -1.67 1.78 1.50
CA ILE A 72 -2.64 2.78 1.95
C ILE A 72 -3.17 3.50 0.73
N TYR A 73 -4.48 3.64 0.61
CA TYR A 73 -5.11 4.36 -0.48
C TYR A 73 -6.23 5.26 0.01
N ARG A 74 -6.49 6.30 -0.78
CA ARG A 74 -7.62 7.22 -0.60
C ARG A 74 -8.19 7.57 -1.96
N ILE A 75 -9.50 7.72 -2.01
CA ILE A 75 -10.21 8.16 -3.22
C ILE A 75 -10.65 9.61 -2.97
N GLU A 76 -10.25 10.53 -3.84
CA GLU A 76 -10.68 11.93 -3.82
C GLU A 76 -11.03 12.38 -5.24
N ASP A 77 -12.23 12.92 -5.47
CA ASP A 77 -12.67 13.46 -6.77
C ASP A 77 -12.31 12.56 -7.97
N ASP A 78 -12.67 11.28 -7.88
CA ASP A 78 -12.36 10.23 -8.87
C ASP A 78 -10.86 9.94 -9.10
N VAL A 79 -9.99 10.45 -8.22
CA VAL A 79 -8.55 10.18 -8.19
C VAL A 79 -8.25 9.18 -7.08
N LEU A 80 -7.66 8.05 -7.45
CA LEU A 80 -7.16 7.04 -6.51
C LEU A 80 -5.71 7.38 -6.15
N ILE A 81 -5.52 7.93 -4.96
CA ILE A 81 -4.20 8.26 -4.41
C ILE A 81 -3.65 7.00 -3.73
N LEU A 82 -2.50 6.54 -4.19
CA LEU A 82 -1.84 5.32 -3.71
C LEU A 82 -0.56 5.65 -2.95
N THR A 83 -0.46 5.14 -1.72
CA THR A 83 0.72 5.23 -0.86
C THR A 83 1.15 3.81 -0.47
N LEU A 84 2.33 3.43 -0.91
CA LEU A 84 2.91 2.13 -0.57
C LEU A 84 3.72 2.23 0.71
N THR A 85 3.53 1.29 1.63
CA THR A 85 4.30 1.19 2.86
C THR A 85 4.91 -0.20 2.96
N TYR A 86 6.23 -0.27 2.92
CA TYR A 86 6.98 -1.53 3.06
C TYR A 86 7.68 -1.56 4.44
N PRO A 87 7.58 -2.65 5.23
CA PRO A 87 8.27 -2.77 6.50
C PRO A 87 9.79 -2.77 6.28
N GLY A 88 10.46 -1.98 7.11
CA GLY A 88 11.80 -1.43 6.83
C GLY A 88 11.79 0.07 6.54
N THR A 89 10.62 0.67 6.31
CA THR A 89 10.36 2.12 6.38
C THR A 89 9.32 2.48 7.45
N HIS A 90 8.88 1.49 8.25
CA HIS A 90 7.94 1.70 9.36
C HIS A 90 8.42 2.78 10.35
N SER A 91 9.74 2.93 10.52
CA SER A 91 10.35 3.99 11.34
C SER A 91 10.16 5.41 10.78
N ASP A 92 9.81 5.56 9.50
CA ASP A 92 9.73 6.86 8.81
C ASP A 92 8.27 7.37 8.74
N LEU A 93 7.29 6.47 8.66
CA LEU A 93 5.85 6.80 8.55
C LEU A 93 5.13 6.87 9.91
N PHE A 94 5.56 6.06 10.87
CA PHE A 94 5.15 6.14 12.26
C PHE A 94 6.41 6.46 13.05
N GLY A 95 6.64 7.76 13.30
CA GLY A 95 7.77 8.20 14.10
C GLY A 95 7.85 7.43 15.41
N GLU A 96 8.88 6.60 15.50
CA GLU A 96 9.52 6.08 16.70
C GLU A 96 8.65 5.34 17.73
N GLN A 97 8.75 4.00 17.74
CA GLN A 97 8.93 3.23 18.98
C GLN A 97 10.07 2.22 18.80
N THR A 98 11.24 2.70 19.21
CA THR A 98 12.33 2.02 19.88
C THR A 98 12.26 0.49 20.11
N ASN A 99 13.36 -0.16 19.73
CA ASN A 99 14.14 -1.14 20.52
C ASN A 99 14.02 -2.66 20.20
N CYS A 100 15.19 -3.23 19.90
CA CYS A 100 15.64 -4.62 20.11
C CYS A 100 14.96 -5.74 19.29
N ARG A 101 15.65 -6.69 18.67
CA ARG A 101 17.03 -7.17 18.83
C ARG A 101 17.38 -8.01 17.61
N CYS A 102 18.62 -7.89 17.13
CA CYS A 102 19.26 -8.94 16.34
C CYS A 102 19.24 -10.26 17.12
N LEU A 103 18.66 -11.33 16.57
CA LEU A 103 19.09 -12.72 16.75
C LEU A 103 18.69 -13.41 15.43
N SER A 104 19.59 -13.57 14.46
CA SER A 104 20.68 -14.56 14.38
C SER A 104 20.17 -15.99 14.34
N TYR A 105 20.41 -16.64 13.20
CA TYR A 105 20.47 -18.10 12.92
C TYR A 105 19.45 -19.03 13.56
#